data_AF-A0AAW1MDX0-F1
#
_entry.id   AF-A0AAW1MDX0-F1
#
_cell.length_a   1.000
_cell.length_b   1.000
_cell.length_c   1.000
_cell.angle_alpha   90.00
_cell.angle_beta   90.00
_cell.angle_gamma   90.00
#
_symmetry.space_group_name_H-M   'P 1'
#
loop_
_entity.id
_entity.type
_entity.pdbx_description
1 polymer ?
#
loop_
_entity_poly.entity_id
_entity_poly.type
_entity_poly.pdbx_seq_one_letter_code
_entity_poly.pdbx_strand_id
1 'polypeptide(L)'
;MERRYEDTCAKTERLREAGYEVIEGWECDFRNTMTDEIKAYRENHELLRNTPLNSRDAFYGGRTGASKMYHTVVEDEKINDEQRALTGTWVIDEVRKSIEKGYSVLEIYEVWKYHVVNGLFKEYIDEYLKIKQQATGWPLGCDSTEEKQKYIQQYLEKEGVKLNPDKIAKNPGLRQVGKAVITSFWGKLGQRENQSKTTIVNEPAQFFSLLTNPTINVNTVQTINENTLVVNWEHKEEVYDPLPTVNVCLAAYTTAQARLKLYSYLEKHDDRVLYYDTDSVIYKIMF
;
A
#
# COMPACT_ATOMS: atom_id res chain seq x y z
N MET A 1 13.17 -21.48 -17.44
CA MET A 1 14.02 -20.43 -18.05
C MET A 1 14.07 -20.65 -19.55
N GLU A 2 14.35 -21.89 -20.02
CA GLU A 2 14.28 -22.31 -21.44
C GLU A 2 12.97 -21.92 -22.16
N ARG A 3 11.80 -22.19 -21.57
CA ARG A 3 10.51 -21.92 -22.23
C ARG A 3 10.25 -20.45 -22.58
N ARG A 4 10.72 -19.51 -21.77
CA ARG A 4 10.60 -18.06 -22.06
C ARG A 4 11.53 -17.64 -23.19
N TYR A 5 12.68 -18.29 -23.31
CA TYR A 5 13.62 -18.07 -24.41
C TYR A 5 13.02 -18.57 -25.72
N GLU A 6 12.50 -19.80 -25.72
CA GLU A 6 11.83 -20.41 -26.87
C GLU A 6 10.61 -19.61 -27.35
N ASP A 7 9.75 -19.15 -26.44
CA ASP A 7 8.56 -18.34 -26.78
C ASP A 7 8.93 -16.97 -27.37
N THR A 8 10.03 -16.37 -26.91
CA THR A 8 10.54 -15.11 -27.45
C THR A 8 11.15 -15.33 -28.84
N CYS A 9 11.95 -16.39 -29.03
CA CYS A 9 12.49 -16.74 -30.36
C CYS A 9 11.37 -16.99 -31.38
N ALA A 10 10.30 -17.71 -31.00
CA ALA A 10 9.15 -17.95 -31.88
C ALA A 10 8.40 -16.66 -32.25
N LYS A 11 8.33 -15.67 -31.35
CA LYS A 11 7.77 -14.35 -31.66
C LYS A 11 8.68 -13.53 -32.58
N THR A 12 9.98 -13.55 -32.31
CA THR A 12 11.01 -12.88 -33.13
C THR A 12 10.97 -13.40 -34.56
N GLU A 13 10.83 -14.72 -34.75
CA GLU A 13 10.76 -15.36 -36.06
C GLU A 13 9.50 -14.98 -36.83
N ARG A 14 8.34 -14.97 -36.17
CA ARG A 14 7.07 -14.47 -36.78
C ARG A 14 7.16 -13.02 -37.23
N LEU A 15 7.83 -12.16 -36.48
CA LEU A 15 8.02 -10.76 -36.85
C LEU A 15 8.94 -10.62 -38.07
N ARG A 16 9.99 -11.44 -38.17
CA ARG A 16 10.86 -11.47 -39.35
C ARG A 16 10.14 -12.00 -40.58
N GLU A 17 9.33 -13.06 -40.44
CA GLU A 17 8.49 -13.60 -41.52
C GLU A 17 7.47 -12.58 -42.05
N ALA A 18 6.99 -11.69 -41.18
CA ALA A 18 6.12 -10.57 -41.56
C ALA A 18 6.86 -9.39 -42.22
N GLY A 19 8.17 -9.52 -42.47
CA GLY A 19 8.98 -8.55 -43.21
C GLY A 19 9.56 -7.40 -42.36
N TYR A 20 9.48 -7.50 -41.02
CA TYR A 20 10.08 -6.50 -40.14
C TYR A 20 11.57 -6.77 -39.93
N GLU A 21 12.35 -5.70 -39.83
CA GLU A 21 13.72 -5.76 -39.33
C GLU A 21 13.65 -5.87 -37.80
N VAL A 22 14.01 -7.04 -37.25
CA VAL A 22 13.89 -7.33 -35.82
C VAL A 22 15.27 -7.46 -35.18
N ILE A 23 15.62 -6.49 -34.34
CA ILE A 23 16.80 -6.51 -33.47
C ILE A 23 16.37 -7.09 -32.11
N GLU A 24 16.95 -8.24 -31.76
CA GLU A 24 16.70 -8.91 -30.49
C GLU A 24 17.83 -8.58 -29.51
N GLY A 25 17.48 -8.22 -28.27
CA GLY A 25 18.44 -7.95 -27.21
C GLY A 25 17.92 -8.50 -25.88
N TRP A 26 18.67 -9.40 -25.27
CA TRP A 26 18.32 -9.98 -23.97
C TRP A 26 18.76 -9.05 -22.84
N GLU A 27 18.05 -9.07 -21.71
CA GLU A 27 18.36 -8.19 -20.57
C GLU A 27 19.81 -8.38 -20.08
N CYS A 28 20.33 -9.60 -20.07
CA CYS A 28 21.72 -9.87 -19.69
C CYS A 28 22.73 -9.27 -20.69
N ASP A 29 22.45 -9.35 -21.99
CA ASP A 29 23.30 -8.78 -23.05
C ASP A 29 23.19 -7.25 -23.09
N PHE A 30 22.00 -6.72 -22.80
CA PHE A 30 21.74 -5.29 -22.66
C PHE A 30 22.48 -4.70 -21.45
N ARG A 31 22.51 -5.41 -20.32
CA ARG A 31 23.30 -5.00 -19.14
C ARG A 31 24.80 -4.97 -19.44
N ASN A 32 25.30 -5.87 -20.28
CA ASN A 32 26.72 -5.93 -20.67
C ASN A 32 27.11 -4.88 -21.74
N THR A 33 26.13 -4.37 -22.49
CA THR A 33 26.31 -3.32 -23.51
C THR A 33 25.98 -1.92 -22.99
N MET A 34 25.68 -1.80 -21.70
CA MET A 34 25.28 -0.57 -21.03
C MET A 34 26.48 0.39 -20.87
N THR A 35 26.78 1.14 -21.93
CA THR A 35 27.75 2.25 -21.91
C THR A 35 27.22 3.42 -21.08
N ASP A 36 28.12 4.31 -20.66
CA ASP A 36 27.73 5.50 -19.87
C ASP A 36 26.78 6.43 -20.66
N GLU A 37 26.85 6.43 -22.00
CA GLU A 37 25.88 7.14 -22.86
C GLU A 37 24.50 6.49 -22.84
N ILE A 38 24.40 5.15 -22.83
CA ILE A 38 23.11 4.45 -22.77
C ILE A 38 22.49 4.57 -21.38
N LYS A 39 23.31 4.60 -20.31
CA LYS A 39 22.84 4.94 -18.95
C LYS A 39 22.31 6.37 -18.90
N ALA A 40 23.08 7.33 -19.40
CA ALA A 40 22.67 8.72 -19.48
C ALA A 40 21.39 8.89 -20.33
N TYR A 41 21.25 8.16 -21.43
CA TYR A 41 20.01 8.14 -22.21
C TYR A 41 18.86 7.55 -21.40
N ARG A 42 19.01 6.37 -20.79
CA ARG A 42 17.95 5.76 -19.97
C ARG A 42 17.49 6.66 -18.81
N GLU A 43 18.43 7.34 -18.16
CA GLU A 43 18.17 8.21 -17.02
C GLU A 43 17.59 9.58 -17.44
N ASN A 44 17.96 10.10 -18.61
CA ASN A 44 17.55 11.43 -19.06
C ASN A 44 16.49 11.44 -20.18
N HIS A 45 16.15 10.29 -20.77
CA HIS A 45 15.22 10.22 -21.88
C HIS A 45 13.80 10.54 -21.41
N GLU A 46 13.18 11.54 -22.01
CA GLU A 46 11.90 12.14 -21.59
C GLU A 46 10.75 11.13 -21.45
N LEU A 47 10.75 10.05 -22.24
CA LEU A 47 9.73 8.99 -22.15
C LEU A 47 9.97 7.97 -21.00
N LEU A 48 11.22 7.82 -20.52
CA LEU A 48 11.56 6.90 -19.44
C LEU A 48 11.65 7.62 -18.08
N ARG A 49 12.09 8.89 -18.10
CA ARG A 49 12.15 9.78 -16.94
C ARG A 49 10.78 10.07 -16.34
N ASN A 50 9.73 10.06 -17.17
CA ASN A 50 8.37 10.43 -16.79
C ASN A 50 7.43 9.22 -16.83
N THR A 51 7.81 8.11 -16.17
CA THR A 51 6.79 7.09 -15.90
C THR A 51 5.70 7.76 -15.06
N PRO A 52 4.41 7.69 -15.46
CA PRO A 52 3.34 8.38 -14.75
C PRO A 52 3.34 8.04 -13.27
N LEU A 53 3.00 9.01 -12.43
CA LEU A 53 2.90 8.82 -10.99
C LEU A 53 1.98 7.62 -10.67
N ASN A 54 2.55 6.60 -10.04
CA ASN A 54 1.77 5.49 -9.51
C ASN A 54 1.43 5.75 -8.03
N SER A 55 0.18 6.11 -7.78
CA SER A 55 -0.30 6.39 -6.42
C SER A 55 -0.16 5.19 -5.46
N ARG A 56 -0.03 3.96 -5.96
CA ARG A 56 0.19 2.77 -5.13
C ARG A 56 1.59 2.73 -4.51
N ASP A 57 2.55 3.45 -5.07
CA ASP A 57 3.90 3.51 -4.52
C ASP A 57 3.93 4.29 -3.20
N ALA A 58 2.92 5.11 -2.90
CA ALA A 58 2.76 5.78 -1.60
C ALA A 58 2.46 4.81 -0.43
N PHE A 59 2.24 3.51 -0.70
CA PHE A 59 2.10 2.47 0.32
C PHE A 59 3.44 1.83 0.73
N TYR A 60 4.59 2.31 0.23
CA TYR A 60 5.91 1.72 0.51
C TYR A 60 6.24 1.68 2.01
N GLY A 61 6.88 0.59 2.46
CA GLY A 61 7.23 0.36 3.88
C GLY A 61 6.14 -0.32 4.72
N GLY A 62 5.05 -0.77 4.11
CA GLY A 62 3.90 -1.32 4.81
C GLY A 62 2.91 -0.23 5.25
N ARG A 63 1.82 -0.62 5.93
CA ARG A 63 0.75 0.31 6.30
C ARG A 63 1.25 1.48 7.17
N THR A 64 2.36 1.32 7.89
CA THR A 64 2.78 2.20 9.00
C THR A 64 4.31 2.25 9.28
N GLY A 65 5.15 2.27 8.26
CA GLY A 65 6.61 2.45 8.44
C GLY A 65 7.01 3.91 8.72
N ALA A 66 7.11 4.33 9.99
CA ALA A 66 7.67 5.63 10.39
C ALA A 66 9.20 5.54 10.63
N SER A 67 9.92 4.91 9.70
CA SER A 67 11.33 4.57 9.88
C SER A 67 12.26 5.72 9.53
N LYS A 68 13.19 6.03 10.45
CA LYS A 68 14.37 6.83 10.16
C LYS A 68 15.43 5.90 9.58
N MET A 69 15.80 6.07 8.31
CA MET A 69 16.96 5.36 7.78
C MET A 69 18.22 5.91 8.45
N TYR A 70 18.99 5.02 9.06
CA TYR A 70 20.21 5.35 9.79
C TYR A 70 21.35 4.51 9.22
N HIS A 71 22.43 5.19 8.86
CA HIS A 71 23.67 4.58 8.40
C HIS A 71 24.80 5.09 9.27
N THR A 72 25.63 4.17 9.80
CA THR A 72 26.83 4.55 10.57
C THR A 72 28.00 4.60 9.61
N VAL A 73 28.56 5.78 9.44
CA VAL A 73 29.76 6.03 8.64
C VAL A 73 30.94 5.31 9.29
N VAL A 74 31.66 4.49 8.52
CA VAL A 74 32.92 3.85 8.96
C VAL A 74 34.08 4.84 8.76
N GLU A 75 35.19 4.69 9.50
CA GLU A 75 36.22 5.74 9.79
C GLU A 75 36.76 6.61 8.62
N ASP A 76 36.54 6.25 7.34
CA ASP A 76 36.91 7.04 6.16
C ASP A 76 35.82 7.17 5.08
N GLU A 77 34.59 6.72 5.35
CA GLU A 77 33.50 6.76 4.38
C GLU A 77 32.98 8.20 4.21
N LYS A 78 32.98 8.71 2.97
CA LYS A 78 32.35 9.98 2.61
C LYS A 78 31.06 9.69 1.88
N ILE A 79 29.94 9.97 2.53
CA ILE A 79 28.61 9.86 1.92
C ILE A 79 28.27 11.20 1.28
N ASN A 80 27.94 11.19 -0.01
CA ASN A 80 27.47 12.38 -0.72
C ASN A 80 25.94 12.51 -0.65
N ASP A 81 25.40 13.65 -1.06
CA ASP A 81 23.97 13.91 -1.00
C ASP A 81 23.15 12.99 -1.93
N GLU A 82 23.71 12.58 -3.06
CA GLU A 82 23.07 11.63 -3.99
C GLU A 82 22.84 10.26 -3.34
N GLN A 83 23.81 9.75 -2.58
CA GLN A 83 23.69 8.49 -1.84
C GLN A 83 22.66 8.55 -0.71
N ARG A 84 22.28 9.76 -0.28
CA ARG A 84 21.25 10.02 0.74
C ARG A 84 19.90 10.40 0.14
N ALA A 85 19.84 10.62 -1.16
CA ALA A 85 18.63 11.02 -1.85
C ALA A 85 17.62 9.86 -1.87
N LEU A 86 16.34 10.21 -1.67
CA LEU A 86 15.24 9.27 -1.75
C LEU A 86 14.38 9.64 -2.95
N THR A 87 14.09 8.65 -3.79
CA THR A 87 13.18 8.77 -4.92
C THR A 87 11.98 7.85 -4.69
N GLY A 88 10.77 8.39 -4.87
CA GLY A 88 9.55 7.67 -4.59
C GLY A 88 8.31 8.56 -4.70
N THR A 89 7.17 7.99 -4.34
CA THR A 89 5.87 8.66 -4.34
C THR A 89 5.40 8.80 -2.90
N TRP A 90 5.01 10.01 -2.51
CA TRP A 90 4.56 10.29 -1.14
C TRP A 90 3.31 11.14 -1.13
N VAL A 91 2.54 11.02 -0.05
CA VAL A 91 1.50 12.01 0.26
C VAL A 91 2.18 13.31 0.67
N ILE A 92 1.72 14.44 0.12
CA ILE A 92 2.38 15.75 0.30
C ILE A 92 2.58 16.15 1.77
N ASP A 93 1.74 15.69 2.69
CA ASP A 93 1.87 15.98 4.12
C ASP A 93 3.10 15.31 4.75
N GLU A 94 3.53 14.15 4.25
CA GLU A 94 4.76 13.49 4.69
C GLU A 94 6.00 14.23 4.16
N VAL A 95 5.92 14.76 2.94
CA VAL A 95 6.97 15.61 2.37
C VAL A 95 7.11 16.89 3.17
N ARG A 96 6.00 17.55 3.52
CA ARG A 96 5.98 18.72 4.41
C ARG A 96 6.63 18.42 5.76
N LYS A 97 6.27 17.29 6.38
CA LYS A 97 6.88 16.87 7.64
C LYS A 97 8.38 16.60 7.51
N SER A 98 8.83 16.08 6.37
CA SER A 98 10.25 15.86 6.08
C SER A 98 11.01 17.19 5.97
N ILE A 99 10.42 18.19 5.31
CA ILE A 99 11.00 19.55 5.23
C ILE A 99 11.12 20.17 6.63
N GLU A 100 10.11 20.05 7.49
CA GLU A 100 10.20 20.48 8.90
C GLU A 100 11.36 19.81 9.66
N LYS A 101 11.77 18.62 9.23
CA LYS A 101 12.88 17.85 9.81
C LYS A 101 14.24 18.16 9.19
N GLY A 102 14.31 19.14 8.29
CA GLY A 102 15.56 19.59 7.66
C GLY A 102 15.92 18.85 6.37
N TYR A 103 15.03 18.01 5.84
CA TYR A 103 15.21 17.45 4.50
C TYR A 103 14.94 18.52 3.44
N SER A 104 15.62 18.42 2.30
CA SER A 104 15.42 19.28 1.15
C SER A 104 14.85 18.49 -0.02
N VAL A 105 13.92 19.09 -0.76
CA VAL A 105 13.40 18.50 -1.99
C VAL A 105 14.39 18.82 -3.12
N LEU A 106 14.92 17.77 -3.74
CA LEU A 106 15.89 17.91 -4.84
C LEU A 106 15.20 18.08 -6.20
N GLU A 107 14.19 17.24 -6.47
CA GLU A 107 13.46 17.22 -7.73
C GLU A 107 12.00 16.83 -7.50
N ILE A 108 11.08 17.37 -8.32
CA ILE A 108 9.66 17.01 -8.35
C ILE A 108 9.30 16.62 -9.78
N TYR A 109 8.84 15.38 -9.96
CA TYR A 109 8.45 14.86 -11.28
C TYR A 109 6.97 15.15 -11.60
N GLU A 110 6.06 14.85 -10.65
CA GLU A 110 4.62 14.99 -10.84
C GLU A 110 3.90 15.26 -9.52
N VAL A 111 2.80 16.05 -9.55
CA VAL A 111 1.98 16.36 -8.38
C VAL A 111 0.50 16.22 -8.70
N TRP A 112 -0.19 15.36 -7.95
CA TRP A 112 -1.65 15.25 -7.99
C TRP A 112 -2.31 16.14 -6.93
N LYS A 113 -3.16 17.07 -7.37
CA LYS A 113 -3.90 17.99 -6.50
C LYS A 113 -5.40 17.69 -6.54
N TYR A 114 -6.00 17.56 -5.36
CA TYR A 114 -7.41 17.23 -5.20
C TYR A 114 -8.19 18.34 -4.49
N HIS A 115 -9.50 18.37 -4.74
CA HIS A 115 -10.43 19.14 -3.93
C HIS A 115 -10.66 18.43 -2.58
N VAL A 116 -10.48 19.15 -1.48
CA VAL A 116 -10.63 18.60 -0.12
C VAL A 116 -12.03 18.84 0.40
N VAL A 117 -12.68 17.77 0.87
CA VAL A 117 -13.97 17.82 1.57
C VAL A 117 -13.83 17.24 2.96
N ASN A 118 -14.49 17.88 3.94
CA ASN A 118 -14.48 17.43 5.34
C ASN A 118 -15.75 16.65 5.67
N GLY A 119 -15.63 15.68 6.57
CA GLY A 119 -16.77 14.98 7.15
C GLY A 119 -17.41 13.90 6.27
N LEU A 120 -16.82 13.56 5.11
CA LEU A 120 -17.35 12.56 4.17
C LEU A 120 -17.69 11.21 4.85
N PHE A 121 -16.87 10.79 5.83
CA PHE A 121 -17.03 9.53 6.55
C PHE A 121 -17.56 9.72 7.98
N LYS A 122 -17.93 10.94 8.39
CA LYS A 122 -18.24 11.25 9.79
C LYS A 122 -19.38 10.40 10.33
N GLU A 123 -20.54 10.45 9.67
CA GLU A 123 -21.74 9.73 10.10
C GLU A 123 -21.53 8.22 10.15
N TYR A 124 -20.82 7.68 9.14
CA TYR A 124 -20.45 6.28 9.07
C TYR A 124 -19.56 5.87 10.26
N ILE A 125 -18.50 6.62 10.51
CA ILE A 125 -17.58 6.31 11.63
C ILE A 125 -18.29 6.46 12.97
N ASP A 126 -19.10 7.51 13.15
CA ASP A 126 -19.83 7.77 14.39
C ASP A 126 -20.78 6.60 14.75
N GLU A 127 -21.52 6.08 13.76
CA GLU A 127 -22.47 4.98 13.98
C GLU A 127 -21.75 3.68 14.38
N TYR A 128 -20.69 3.30 13.67
CA TYR A 128 -19.97 2.06 14.02
C TYR A 128 -19.11 2.22 15.28
N LEU A 129 -18.61 3.42 15.57
CA LEU A 129 -17.93 3.72 16.83
C LEU A 129 -18.90 3.61 18.01
N LYS A 130 -20.13 4.10 17.85
CA LYS A 130 -21.23 3.92 18.81
C LYS A 130 -21.56 2.44 19.03
N ILE A 131 -21.73 1.66 17.95
CA ILE A 131 -22.00 0.21 18.04
C ILE A 131 -20.88 -0.50 18.81
N LYS A 132 -19.62 -0.25 18.41
CA LYS A 132 -18.43 -0.84 19.05
C LYS A 132 -18.37 -0.50 20.53
N GLN A 133 -18.60 0.77 20.90
CA GLN A 133 -18.50 1.20 22.28
C GLN A 133 -19.64 0.65 23.13
N GLN A 134 -20.89 0.72 22.67
CA GLN A 134 -22.05 0.17 23.39
C GLN A 134 -21.90 -1.34 23.61
N ALA A 135 -21.39 -2.07 22.62
CA ALA A 135 -21.15 -3.51 22.72
C ALA A 135 -19.96 -3.89 23.63
N THR A 136 -19.15 -2.93 24.08
CA THR A 136 -18.09 -3.19 25.08
C THR A 136 -18.70 -3.38 26.48
N GLY A 137 -19.88 -2.79 26.74
CA GLY A 137 -20.50 -2.76 28.05
C GLY A 137 -19.98 -1.61 28.92
N TRP A 138 -20.48 -1.55 30.16
CA TRP A 138 -20.09 -0.53 31.13
C TRP A 138 -18.67 -0.76 31.65
N PRO A 139 -17.89 0.32 31.90
CA PRO A 139 -16.61 0.22 32.58
C PRO A 139 -16.74 -0.39 33.98
N LEU A 140 -15.64 -0.96 34.49
CA LEU A 140 -15.58 -1.44 35.88
C LEU A 140 -15.78 -0.27 36.84
N GLY A 141 -16.65 -0.43 37.85
CA GLY A 141 -16.98 0.60 38.83
C GLY A 141 -17.94 1.68 38.29
N CYS A 142 -18.79 1.35 37.32
CA CYS A 142 -19.81 2.24 36.76
C CYS A 142 -21.20 1.67 37.06
N ASP A 143 -21.57 1.67 38.34
CA ASP A 143 -22.76 0.98 38.84
C ASP A 143 -23.90 1.95 39.14
N SER A 144 -23.56 3.17 39.58
CA SER A 144 -24.52 4.24 39.88
C SER A 144 -25.02 4.96 38.63
N THR A 145 -26.18 5.59 38.73
CA THR A 145 -26.79 6.38 37.65
C THR A 145 -25.91 7.58 37.28
N GLU A 146 -25.30 8.22 38.28
CA GLU A 146 -24.41 9.37 38.13
C GLU A 146 -23.14 8.99 37.35
N GLU A 147 -22.52 7.84 37.67
CA GLU A 147 -21.35 7.33 36.96
C GLU A 147 -21.67 7.01 35.51
N LYS A 148 -22.81 6.38 35.25
CA LYS A 148 -23.26 6.05 33.89
C LYS A 148 -23.48 7.31 33.06
N GLN A 149 -24.12 8.31 33.64
CA GLN A 149 -24.35 9.60 32.97
C GLN A 149 -23.02 10.33 32.71
N LYS A 150 -22.11 10.32 33.68
CA LYS A 150 -20.78 10.90 33.54
C LYS A 150 -19.98 10.23 32.42
N TYR A 151 -20.02 8.90 32.34
CA TYR A 151 -19.36 8.15 31.27
C TYR A 151 -19.90 8.52 29.88
N ILE A 152 -21.23 8.60 29.72
CA ILE A 152 -21.84 8.99 28.44
C ILE A 152 -21.46 10.41 28.05
N GLN A 153 -21.49 11.35 29.00
CA GLN A 153 -21.13 12.74 28.77
C GLN A 153 -19.66 12.88 28.37
N GLN A 154 -18.75 12.20 29.08
CA GLN A 154 -17.32 12.19 28.75
C GLN A 154 -17.07 11.59 27.35
N TYR A 155 -17.80 10.55 26.97
CA TYR A 155 -17.67 9.95 25.64
C TYR A 155 -18.16 10.90 24.54
N LEU A 156 -19.26 11.63 24.78
CA LEU A 156 -19.75 12.65 23.86
C LEU A 156 -18.79 13.83 23.72
N GLU A 157 -18.22 14.32 24.82
CA GLU A 157 -17.26 15.44 24.80
C GLU A 157 -15.96 15.08 24.08
N LYS A 158 -15.46 13.86 24.31
CA LYS A 158 -14.18 13.42 23.77
C LYS A 158 -14.28 12.93 22.32
N GLU A 159 -15.27 12.10 22.02
CA GLU A 159 -15.39 11.40 20.74
C GLU A 159 -16.48 12.02 19.83
N GLY A 160 -17.32 12.92 20.35
CA GLY A 160 -18.42 13.54 19.59
C GLY A 160 -19.61 12.60 19.33
N VAL A 161 -19.64 11.41 19.96
CA VAL A 161 -20.63 10.36 19.68
C VAL A 161 -21.54 10.14 20.88
N LYS A 162 -22.86 10.29 20.67
CA LYS A 162 -23.86 10.05 21.72
C LYS A 162 -24.21 8.57 21.85
N LEU A 163 -23.86 7.97 22.98
CA LEU A 163 -24.21 6.60 23.33
C LEU A 163 -25.67 6.50 23.81
N ASN A 164 -26.31 5.35 23.54
CA ASN A 164 -27.61 5.00 24.11
C ASN A 164 -27.41 4.10 25.35
N PRO A 165 -27.77 4.55 26.57
CA PRO A 165 -27.63 3.78 27.80
C PRO A 165 -28.23 2.37 27.73
N ASP A 166 -29.41 2.24 27.11
CA ASP A 166 -30.16 0.98 27.05
C ASP A 166 -29.50 -0.07 26.15
N LYS A 167 -28.61 0.37 25.26
CA LYS A 167 -27.86 -0.48 24.34
C LYS A 167 -26.46 -0.83 24.86
N ILE A 168 -26.02 -0.25 25.99
CA ILE A 168 -24.71 -0.54 26.57
C ILE A 168 -24.79 -1.87 27.31
N ALA A 169 -24.30 -2.92 26.66
CA ALA A 169 -24.23 -4.27 27.19
C ALA A 169 -23.04 -5.01 26.55
N LYS A 170 -22.35 -5.83 27.35
CA LYS A 170 -21.21 -6.61 26.86
C LYS A 170 -21.67 -7.60 25.78
N ASN A 171 -21.29 -7.34 24.54
CA ASN A 171 -21.55 -8.19 23.39
C ASN A 171 -20.27 -8.30 22.53
N PRO A 172 -19.44 -9.32 22.78
CA PRO A 172 -18.17 -9.49 22.09
C PRO A 172 -18.30 -9.59 20.56
N GLY A 173 -19.34 -10.28 20.07
CA GLY A 173 -19.58 -10.45 18.64
C GLY A 173 -19.95 -9.14 17.95
N LEU A 174 -20.90 -8.40 18.50
CA LEU A 174 -21.30 -7.10 17.96
C LEU A 174 -20.16 -6.07 18.02
N ARG A 175 -19.37 -6.11 19.10
CA ARG A 175 -18.16 -5.29 19.22
C ARG A 175 -17.15 -5.62 18.13
N GLN A 176 -16.97 -6.90 17.83
CA GLN A 176 -16.08 -7.34 16.74
C GLN A 176 -16.60 -6.85 15.38
N VAL A 177 -17.90 -6.93 15.11
CA VAL A 177 -18.51 -6.39 13.88
C VAL A 177 -18.25 -4.89 13.78
N GLY A 178 -18.58 -4.11 14.82
CA GLY A 178 -18.35 -2.66 14.82
C GLY A 178 -16.88 -2.31 14.60
N LYS A 179 -15.96 -3.01 15.26
CA LYS A 179 -14.51 -2.85 15.05
C LYS A 179 -14.10 -3.19 13.62
N ALA A 180 -14.54 -4.33 13.10
CA ALA A 180 -14.15 -4.83 11.78
C ALA A 180 -14.59 -3.88 10.67
N VAL A 181 -15.79 -3.30 10.79
CA VAL A 181 -16.29 -2.32 9.81
C VAL A 181 -15.41 -1.08 9.78
N ILE A 182 -15.06 -0.52 10.95
CA ILE A 182 -14.16 0.65 11.05
C ILE A 182 -12.78 0.34 10.46
N THR A 183 -12.21 -0.84 10.72
CA THR A 183 -10.83 -1.16 10.31
C THR A 183 -10.71 -1.65 8.87
N SER A 184 -11.67 -2.44 8.39
CA SER A 184 -11.59 -3.09 7.07
C SER A 184 -11.96 -2.15 5.93
N PHE A 185 -12.77 -1.12 6.20
CA PHE A 185 -13.20 -0.14 5.19
C PHE A 185 -12.01 0.54 4.50
N TRP A 186 -11.02 0.99 5.26
CA TRP A 186 -9.81 1.63 4.71
C TRP A 186 -8.98 0.69 3.85
N GLY A 187 -8.91 -0.60 4.21
CA GLY A 187 -8.24 -1.62 3.41
C GLY A 187 -8.91 -1.86 2.06
N LYS A 188 -10.23 -1.71 1.99
CA LYS A 188 -10.99 -1.87 0.74
C LYS A 188 -10.65 -0.79 -0.28
N LEU A 189 -10.49 0.46 0.17
CA LEU A 189 -10.10 1.58 -0.70
C LEU A 189 -8.72 1.38 -1.35
N GLY A 190 -7.81 0.64 -0.70
CA GLY A 190 -6.49 0.29 -1.22
C GLY A 190 -6.40 -1.10 -1.83
N GLN A 191 -7.52 -1.80 -2.06
CA GLN A 191 -7.51 -3.17 -2.58
C GLN A 191 -6.82 -3.23 -3.95
N ARG A 192 -5.95 -4.24 -4.14
CA ARG A 192 -5.39 -4.54 -5.47
C ARG A 192 -6.51 -5.05 -6.36
N GLU A 193 -6.77 -4.33 -7.45
CA GLU A 193 -7.87 -4.58 -8.37
C GLU A 193 -7.57 -5.79 -9.25
N ASN A 194 -6.37 -5.84 -9.82
CA ASN A 194 -5.88 -6.98 -10.57
C ASN A 194 -5.24 -8.01 -9.62
N GLN A 195 -6.08 -8.86 -9.01
CA GLN A 195 -5.62 -9.97 -8.19
C GLN A 195 -5.26 -11.17 -9.06
N SER A 196 -4.21 -11.89 -8.70
CA SER A 196 -3.92 -13.18 -9.33
C SER A 196 -5.07 -14.15 -9.06
N LYS A 197 -5.53 -14.79 -10.13
CA LYS A 197 -6.61 -15.77 -10.16
C LYS A 197 -6.02 -17.16 -10.31
N THR A 198 -6.66 -18.13 -9.70
CA THR A 198 -6.32 -19.55 -9.80
C THR A 198 -7.40 -20.27 -10.59
N THR A 199 -7.01 -21.02 -11.61
CA THR A 199 -7.91 -21.87 -12.38
C THR A 199 -7.40 -23.29 -12.38
N ILE A 200 -8.28 -24.22 -11.99
CA ILE A 200 -8.04 -25.66 -12.13
C ILE A 200 -8.43 -26.02 -13.56
N VAL A 201 -7.48 -26.59 -14.29
CA VAL A 201 -7.61 -26.91 -15.70
C VAL A 201 -7.49 -28.41 -15.88
N ASN A 202 -8.54 -29.02 -16.40
CA ASN A 202 -8.60 -30.46 -16.69
C ASN A 202 -8.64 -30.77 -18.19
N GLU A 203 -8.72 -29.74 -19.03
CA GLU A 203 -8.81 -29.89 -20.48
C GLU A 203 -7.69 -29.09 -21.17
N PRO A 204 -6.98 -29.68 -22.15
CA PRO A 204 -5.94 -28.97 -22.89
C PRO A 204 -6.43 -27.69 -23.57
N ALA A 205 -7.66 -27.67 -24.08
CA ALA A 205 -8.24 -26.50 -24.74
C ALA A 205 -8.32 -25.27 -23.79
N GLN A 206 -8.71 -25.50 -22.54
CA GLN A 206 -8.76 -24.45 -21.52
C GLN A 206 -7.35 -23.99 -21.11
N PHE A 207 -6.37 -24.91 -21.12
CA PHE A 207 -4.99 -24.53 -20.83
C PHE A 207 -4.40 -23.64 -21.93
N PHE A 208 -4.56 -24.04 -23.20
CA PHE A 208 -4.07 -23.27 -24.32
C PHE A 208 -4.80 -21.94 -24.49
N SER A 209 -6.10 -21.87 -24.17
CA SER A 209 -6.81 -20.58 -24.18
C SER A 209 -6.24 -19.61 -23.15
N LEU A 210 -5.85 -20.06 -21.96
CA LEU A 210 -5.18 -19.22 -20.96
C LEU A 210 -3.79 -18.76 -21.43
N LEU A 211 -2.99 -19.65 -22.03
CA LEU A 211 -1.65 -19.32 -22.52
C LEU A 211 -1.65 -18.37 -23.72
N THR A 212 -2.64 -18.47 -24.60
CA THR A 212 -2.71 -17.69 -25.84
C THR A 212 -3.53 -16.42 -25.70
N ASN A 213 -4.19 -16.20 -24.55
CA ASN A 213 -4.98 -15.00 -24.32
C ASN A 213 -4.06 -13.76 -24.19
N PRO A 214 -4.15 -12.78 -25.10
CA PRO A 214 -3.27 -11.61 -25.10
C PRO A 214 -3.53 -10.67 -23.91
N THR A 215 -4.64 -10.82 -23.20
CA THR A 215 -5.04 -9.99 -22.04
C THR A 215 -4.58 -10.53 -20.70
N ILE A 216 -4.00 -11.74 -20.67
CA ILE A 216 -3.64 -12.47 -19.46
C ILE A 216 -2.12 -12.68 -19.41
N ASN A 217 -1.57 -12.60 -18.21
CA ASN A 217 -0.24 -13.08 -17.87
C ASN A 217 -0.40 -14.36 -17.05
N VAL A 218 0.15 -15.48 -17.56
CA VAL A 218 0.22 -16.73 -16.80
C VAL A 218 1.46 -16.69 -15.91
N ASN A 219 1.22 -16.75 -14.60
CA ASN A 219 2.26 -16.60 -13.58
C ASN A 219 2.92 -17.95 -13.27
N THR A 220 2.11 -18.98 -13.01
CA THR A 220 2.60 -20.32 -12.66
C THR A 220 1.66 -21.39 -13.18
N VAL A 221 2.21 -22.53 -13.60
CA VAL A 221 1.45 -23.74 -13.94
C VAL A 221 1.98 -24.87 -13.07
N GLN A 222 1.12 -25.48 -12.26
CA GLN A 222 1.46 -26.59 -11.38
C GLN A 222 0.67 -27.83 -11.80
N THR A 223 1.37 -28.94 -12.02
CA THR A 223 0.75 -30.25 -12.25
C THR A 223 0.35 -30.86 -10.91
N ILE A 224 -0.93 -31.16 -10.72
CA ILE A 224 -1.41 -31.87 -9.54
C ILE A 224 -1.39 -33.38 -9.78
N ASN A 225 -1.84 -33.79 -10.96
CA ASN A 225 -1.81 -35.17 -11.44
C ASN A 225 -1.83 -35.18 -12.98
N GLU A 226 -1.93 -36.37 -13.58
CA GLU A 226 -1.89 -36.58 -15.03
C GLU A 226 -2.95 -35.79 -15.82
N ASN A 227 -4.09 -35.47 -15.19
CA ASN A 227 -5.24 -34.85 -15.84
C ASN A 227 -5.58 -33.47 -15.27
N THR A 228 -4.81 -32.93 -14.34
CA THR A 228 -5.15 -31.69 -13.63
C THR A 228 -3.96 -30.76 -13.48
N LEU A 229 -4.13 -29.54 -13.98
CA LEU A 229 -3.23 -28.41 -13.80
C LEU A 229 -3.88 -27.35 -12.90
N VAL A 230 -3.08 -26.69 -12.08
CA VAL A 230 -3.44 -25.46 -11.37
C VAL A 230 -2.66 -24.32 -12.02
N VAL A 231 -3.39 -23.42 -12.68
CA VAL A 231 -2.82 -22.27 -13.39
C VAL A 231 -3.12 -21.02 -12.57
N ASN A 232 -2.06 -20.33 -12.13
CA ASN A 232 -2.19 -18.97 -11.61
C ASN A 232 -1.92 -17.97 -12.71
N TRP A 233 -2.76 -16.96 -12.80
CA TRP A 233 -2.69 -15.94 -13.84
C TRP A 233 -3.26 -14.61 -13.36
N GLU A 234 -2.96 -13.52 -14.01
CA GLU A 234 -3.56 -12.20 -13.78
C GLU A 234 -3.82 -11.49 -15.11
N HIS A 235 -4.64 -10.43 -15.11
CA HIS A 235 -4.78 -9.63 -16.32
C HIS A 235 -3.51 -8.79 -16.53
N LYS A 236 -3.24 -8.36 -17.75
CA LYS A 236 -2.24 -7.31 -17.98
C LYS A 236 -2.74 -6.00 -17.38
N GLU A 237 -1.82 -5.15 -16.90
CA GLU A 237 -2.17 -3.89 -16.21
C GLU A 237 -3.02 -2.95 -17.08
N GLU A 238 -2.85 -3.01 -18.39
CA GLU A 238 -3.57 -2.17 -19.35
C GLU A 238 -5.03 -2.61 -19.60
N VAL A 239 -5.43 -3.79 -19.10
CA VAL A 239 -6.66 -4.47 -19.54
C VAL A 239 -7.59 -4.82 -18.37
N TYR A 240 -7.22 -4.48 -17.12
CA TYR A 240 -8.10 -4.76 -15.99
C TYR A 240 -9.12 -3.63 -15.76
N ASP A 241 -10.34 -4.01 -15.38
CA ASP A 241 -11.37 -3.04 -15.01
C ASP A 241 -11.11 -2.49 -13.60
N PRO A 242 -11.04 -1.16 -13.42
CA PRO A 242 -10.95 -0.58 -12.09
C PRO A 242 -12.20 -0.89 -11.28
N LEU A 243 -12.03 -1.16 -9.98
CA LEU A 243 -13.12 -1.43 -9.07
C LEU A 243 -13.74 -0.10 -8.63
N PRO A 244 -15.07 0.09 -8.73
CA PRO A 244 -15.73 1.33 -8.30
C PRO A 244 -15.65 1.58 -6.78
N THR A 245 -15.19 0.57 -6.02
CA THR A 245 -15.02 0.63 -4.56
C THR A 245 -13.59 0.98 -4.13
N VAL A 246 -12.67 1.10 -5.09
CA VAL A 246 -11.26 1.40 -4.83
C VAL A 246 -11.01 2.88 -5.04
N ASN A 247 -10.29 3.49 -4.10
CA ASN A 247 -9.75 4.82 -4.24
C ASN A 247 -8.39 4.86 -3.54
N VAL A 248 -7.35 4.59 -4.32
CA VAL A 248 -5.98 4.49 -3.85
C VAL A 248 -5.51 5.76 -3.16
N CYS A 249 -5.91 6.93 -3.67
CA CYS A 249 -5.52 8.23 -3.10
C CYS A 249 -6.08 8.43 -1.69
N LEU A 250 -7.35 8.06 -1.45
CA LEU A 250 -7.95 8.11 -0.12
C LEU A 250 -7.28 7.12 0.84
N ALA A 251 -6.96 5.92 0.37
CA ALA A 251 -6.22 4.94 1.17
C ALA A 251 -4.81 5.44 1.52
N ALA A 252 -4.07 6.00 0.55
CA ALA A 252 -2.74 6.56 0.75
C ALA A 252 -2.78 7.68 1.80
N TYR A 253 -3.70 8.65 1.66
CA TYR A 253 -3.89 9.73 2.62
C TYR A 253 -4.25 9.22 4.02
N THR A 254 -5.13 8.21 4.13
CA THR A 254 -5.49 7.62 5.42
C THR A 254 -4.26 7.02 6.12
N THR A 255 -3.43 6.28 5.39
CA THR A 255 -2.22 5.68 5.96
C THR A 255 -1.15 6.72 6.29
N ALA A 256 -0.96 7.74 5.46
CA ALA A 256 -0.03 8.84 5.72
C ALA A 256 -0.42 9.62 6.98
N GLN A 257 -1.70 9.94 7.16
CA GLN A 257 -2.20 10.60 8.37
C GLN A 257 -2.00 9.73 9.62
N ALA A 258 -2.20 8.42 9.52
CA ALA A 258 -1.89 7.49 10.62
C ALA A 258 -0.39 7.47 10.95
N ARG A 259 0.49 7.43 9.95
CA ARG A 259 1.96 7.49 10.13
C ARG A 259 2.41 8.80 10.76
N LEU A 260 1.92 9.93 10.27
CA LEU A 260 2.21 11.25 10.84
C LEU A 260 1.73 11.36 12.30
N LYS A 261 0.56 10.78 12.60
CA LYS A 261 0.06 10.73 13.98
C LYS A 261 0.98 9.88 14.86
N LEU A 262 1.37 8.69 14.43
CA LEU A 262 2.34 7.84 15.15
C LEU A 262 3.66 8.58 15.35
N TYR A 263 4.20 9.18 14.28
CA TYR A 263 5.44 9.96 14.30
C TYR A 263 5.39 11.10 15.32
N SER A 264 4.24 11.77 15.52
CA SER A 264 4.09 12.81 16.55
C SER A 264 4.29 12.31 17.99
N TYR A 265 4.11 11.00 18.24
CA TYR A 265 4.45 10.39 19.52
C TYR A 265 5.92 9.98 19.56
N LEU A 266 6.44 9.41 18.47
CA LEU A 266 7.86 9.07 18.36
C LEU A 266 8.75 10.30 18.60
N GLU A 267 8.40 11.42 17.99
CA GLU A 267 9.09 12.71 18.13
C GLU A 267 9.17 13.21 19.59
N LYS A 268 8.17 12.90 20.43
CA LYS A 268 8.17 13.28 21.85
C LYS A 268 9.06 12.39 22.71
N HIS A 269 9.23 11.14 22.30
CA HIS A 269 10.03 10.16 23.03
C HIS A 269 11.47 10.07 22.54
N ASP A 270 11.71 10.46 21.28
CA ASP A 270 13.00 10.55 20.61
C ASP A 270 13.87 9.29 20.83
N ASP A 271 15.06 9.45 21.40
CA ASP A 271 16.03 8.39 21.70
C ASP A 271 15.53 7.32 22.68
N ARG A 272 14.42 7.57 23.37
CA ARG A 272 13.80 6.61 24.30
C ARG A 272 12.94 5.59 23.58
N VAL A 273 12.57 5.80 22.32
CA VAL A 273 11.77 4.84 21.56
C VAL A 273 12.56 3.54 21.36
N LEU A 274 11.97 2.43 21.78
CA LEU A 274 12.51 1.08 21.61
C LEU A 274 11.87 0.34 20.44
N TYR A 275 10.57 0.57 20.23
CA TYR A 275 9.79 -0.11 19.20
C TYR A 275 8.53 0.69 18.89
N TYR A 276 8.00 0.53 17.67
CA TYR A 276 6.69 1.03 17.29
C TYR A 276 6.06 0.10 16.25
N ASP A 277 4.73 -0.02 16.30
CA ASP A 277 3.95 -0.72 15.29
C ASP A 277 2.58 -0.08 15.18
N THR A 278 2.29 0.47 14.01
CA THR A 278 0.99 0.99 13.57
C THR A 278 0.34 2.07 14.45
N ASP A 279 -0.11 1.69 15.63
CA ASP A 279 -0.79 2.50 16.63
C ASP A 279 -0.17 2.35 18.04
N SER A 280 1.02 1.76 18.14
CA SER A 280 1.72 1.50 19.41
C SER A 280 3.16 2.01 19.40
N VAL A 281 3.63 2.44 20.59
CA VAL A 281 5.01 2.88 20.85
C VAL A 281 5.47 2.30 22.18
N ILE A 282 6.64 1.66 22.19
CA ILE A 282 7.34 1.19 23.38
C ILE A 282 8.54 2.11 23.60
N TYR A 283 8.69 2.67 24.80
CA TYR A 283 9.78 3.60 25.12
C TYR A 283 10.32 3.40 26.54
N LYS A 284 11.56 3.83 26.77
CA LYS A 284 12.21 3.81 28.09
C LYS A 284 11.62 4.89 29.02
N ILE A 285 11.29 4.50 30.25
CA ILE A 285 10.96 5.42 31.33
C ILE A 285 12.25 5.74 32.08
N MET A 286 12.56 7.02 32.26
CA MET A 286 13.67 7.44 33.14
C MET A 286 13.19 7.36 34.59
N PHE A 287 13.96 6.70 35.45
CA PHE A 287 13.87 6.82 36.89
C PHE A 287 14.85 7.90 37.36
#